data_AF-A0A6V7THV9-F1
#
_entry.id   AF-A0A6V7THV9-F1
#
_cell.length_a   1.000
_cell.length_b   1.000
_cell.length_c   1.000
_cell.angle_alpha   90.00
_cell.angle_beta   90.00
_cell.angle_gamma   90.00
#
_symmetry.space_group_name_H-M   'P 1'
#
loop_
_entity.id
_entity.type
_entity.pdbx_description
1 polymer ?
#
loop_
_entity_poly.entity_id
_entity_poly.type
_entity_poly.pdbx_seq_one_letter_code
_entity_poly.pdbx_strand_id
1 'polypeptide(L)'
;MTDFPIPFHHQLVNFKLPTKIHFGGNIPEGANRFEIDLKSTEGEIFFHFNPRFSENCVVRSSTKDGQQWQAEERDGGMPFAIGKPFLLEMLIEENGISVN
;
A
#
# COMPACT_ATOMS: atom_id res chain seq x y z
N MET A 1 -20.47 1.03 2.65
CA MET A 1 -19.12 0.54 2.36
C MET A 1 -19.19 -0.97 2.36
N THR A 2 -18.75 -1.61 1.29
CA THR A 2 -18.65 -3.07 1.22
C THR A 2 -17.52 -3.52 2.13
N ASP A 3 -17.77 -4.48 3.00
CA ASP A 3 -16.74 -5.02 3.89
C ASP A 3 -15.94 -6.07 3.11
N PHE A 4 -14.67 -5.79 2.84
CA PHE A 4 -13.78 -6.70 2.12
C PHE A 4 -12.99 -7.55 3.13
N PRO A 5 -12.89 -8.87 2.93
CA PRO A 5 -12.09 -9.71 3.83
C PRO A 5 -10.62 -9.31 3.76
N ILE A 6 -9.94 -9.26 4.89
CA ILE A 6 -8.49 -9.01 4.98
C ILE A 6 -7.78 -10.34 5.32
N PRO A 7 -6.83 -10.82 4.49
CA PRO A 7 -6.26 -10.17 3.31
C PRO A 7 -7.22 -10.11 2.11
N PHE A 8 -7.18 -9.00 1.39
CA PHE A 8 -7.97 -8.76 0.18
C PHE A 8 -7.08 -8.78 -1.06
N HIS A 9 -7.53 -9.46 -2.11
CA HIS A 9 -6.86 -9.47 -3.40
C HIS A 9 -7.86 -9.14 -4.51
N HIS A 10 -7.47 -8.24 -5.41
CA HIS A 10 -8.28 -7.88 -6.57
C HIS A 10 -7.39 -7.66 -7.79
N GLN A 11 -7.75 -8.29 -8.91
CA GLN A 11 -7.05 -8.09 -10.18
C GLN A 11 -7.53 -6.78 -10.82
N LEU A 12 -6.59 -5.90 -11.17
CA LEU A 12 -6.89 -4.67 -11.91
C LEU A 12 -7.13 -5.01 -13.40
N VAL A 13 -8.39 -5.22 -13.77
CA VAL A 13 -8.76 -5.51 -15.17
C VAL A 13 -8.73 -4.23 -16.00
N ASN A 14 -8.11 -4.30 -17.20
CA ASN A 14 -7.94 -3.16 -18.11
C ASN A 14 -7.23 -1.96 -17.47
N PHE A 15 -6.21 -2.23 -16.65
CA PHE A 15 -5.37 -1.19 -16.04
C PHE A 15 -4.73 -0.28 -17.12
N LYS A 16 -4.84 1.04 -16.92
CA LYS A 16 -4.33 2.06 -17.83
C LYS A 16 -3.95 3.31 -17.06
N LEU A 17 -2.87 3.97 -17.47
CA LEU A 17 -2.39 5.16 -16.80
C LEU A 17 -3.09 6.41 -17.35
N PRO A 18 -3.39 7.41 -16.49
CA PRO A 18 -3.31 7.35 -15.04
C PRO A 18 -4.46 6.53 -14.44
N THR A 19 -4.22 5.85 -13.31
CA THR A 19 -5.26 5.17 -12.52
C THR A 19 -5.24 5.69 -11.09
N LYS A 20 -6.42 5.99 -10.55
CA LYS A 20 -6.63 6.31 -9.12
C LYS A 20 -7.27 5.13 -8.40
N ILE A 21 -6.71 4.74 -7.27
CA ILE A 21 -7.25 3.71 -6.39
C ILE A 21 -7.46 4.30 -5.00
N HIS A 22 -8.65 4.10 -4.46
CA HIS A 22 -9.00 4.55 -3.10
C HIS A 22 -9.06 3.36 -2.17
N PHE A 23 -8.41 3.48 -1.02
CA PHE A 23 -8.46 2.51 0.06
C PHE A 23 -9.10 3.17 1.27
N GLY A 24 -10.20 2.60 1.74
CA GLY A 24 -10.88 3.02 2.96
C GLY A 24 -10.92 1.86 3.94
N GLY A 25 -10.59 2.12 5.20
CA GLY A 25 -10.57 1.08 6.22
C GLY A 25 -10.47 1.65 7.63
N ASN A 26 -10.48 0.76 8.62
CA ASN A 26 -10.22 1.08 10.01
C ASN A 26 -8.96 0.35 10.46
N ILE A 27 -8.07 1.03 11.17
CA ILE A 27 -6.91 0.40 11.81
C ILE A 27 -7.37 -0.27 13.11
N PRO A 28 -7.27 -1.60 13.24
CA PRO A 28 -7.67 -2.29 14.48
C PRO A 28 -6.84 -1.86 15.68
N GLU A 29 -7.43 -1.95 16.88
CA GLU A 29 -6.66 -1.85 18.12
C GLU A 29 -5.54 -2.91 18.16
N GLY A 30 -4.37 -2.53 18.64
CA GLY A 30 -3.19 -3.41 18.70
C GLY A 30 -2.55 -3.75 17.34
N ALA A 31 -2.92 -3.05 16.25
CA ALA A 31 -2.27 -3.23 14.96
C ALA A 31 -0.78 -2.88 15.00
N ASN A 32 0.07 -3.79 14.49
CA ASN A 32 1.50 -3.55 14.35
C ASN A 32 1.86 -2.90 13.00
N ARG A 33 1.18 -3.33 11.93
CA ARG A 33 1.35 -2.84 10.55
C ARG A 33 0.16 -3.24 9.69
N PHE A 34 0.05 -2.63 8.52
CA PHE A 34 -0.73 -3.15 7.39
C PHE A 34 0.05 -2.90 6.09
N GLU A 35 -0.34 -3.56 5.00
CA GLU A 35 0.33 -3.40 3.72
C GLU A 35 -0.65 -3.33 2.56
N ILE A 36 -0.26 -2.56 1.55
CA ILE A 36 -0.91 -2.49 0.24
C ILE A 36 0.17 -2.76 -0.80
N ASP A 37 -0.03 -3.82 -1.58
CA ASP A 37 0.89 -4.21 -2.64
C ASP A 37 0.24 -4.01 -4.01
N LEU A 38 0.91 -3.26 -4.88
CA LEU A 38 0.69 -3.29 -6.31
C LEU A 38 1.68 -4.29 -6.92
N LYS A 39 1.15 -5.41 -7.42
CA LYS A 39 1.98 -6.53 -7.88
C LYS A 39 1.48 -7.18 -9.16
N SER A 40 2.38 -7.84 -9.87
CA SER A 40 2.05 -8.68 -11.02
C SER A 40 1.43 -10.01 -10.58
N THR A 41 0.82 -10.72 -11.51
CA THR A 41 0.29 -12.08 -11.28
C THR A 41 1.37 -13.10 -10.97
N GLU A 42 2.61 -12.83 -11.39
CA GLU A 42 3.80 -13.66 -11.22
C GLU A 42 4.51 -13.39 -9.89
N GLY A 43 4.12 -12.35 -9.15
CA GLY A 43 4.62 -12.06 -7.80
C GLY A 43 5.63 -10.92 -7.69
N GLU A 44 5.95 -10.22 -8.78
CA GLU A 44 6.74 -8.98 -8.72
C GLU A 44 5.93 -7.89 -8.01
N ILE A 45 6.48 -7.30 -6.94
CA ILE A 45 5.87 -6.21 -6.20
C ILE A 45 6.46 -4.91 -6.72
N PHE A 46 5.70 -4.19 -7.54
CA PHE A 46 6.12 -2.91 -8.10
C PHE A 46 6.06 -1.79 -7.06
N PHE A 47 5.15 -1.89 -6.10
CA PHE A 47 5.03 -0.94 -5.01
C PHE A 47 4.47 -1.63 -3.78
N HIS A 48 5.29 -1.71 -2.74
CA HIS A 48 4.92 -2.13 -1.39
C HIS A 48 4.74 -0.89 -0.53
N PHE A 49 3.55 -0.69 0.03
CA PHE A 49 3.25 0.40 0.95
C PHE A 49 2.92 -0.18 2.32
N ASN A 50 3.80 0.03 3.30
CA ASN A 50 3.71 -0.65 4.60
C ASN A 50 3.88 0.30 5.78
N PRO A 51 2.77 0.89 6.27
CA PRO A 51 2.76 1.61 7.54
C PRO A 51 3.10 0.66 8.70
N ARG A 52 4.17 0.98 9.44
CA ARG A 52 4.63 0.22 10.61
C ARG A 52 4.51 1.10 11.86
N PHE A 53 3.52 0.81 12.70
CA PHE A 53 3.22 1.62 13.89
C PHE A 53 4.35 1.60 14.92
N SER A 54 5.04 0.46 15.08
CA SER A 54 6.18 0.32 15.99
C SER A 54 7.41 1.17 15.60
N GLU A 55 7.54 1.50 14.31
CA GLU A 55 8.65 2.28 13.76
C GLU A 55 8.25 3.73 13.48
N ASN A 56 6.97 4.09 13.72
CA ASN A 56 6.39 5.41 13.45
C ASN A 56 6.70 5.94 12.03
N CYS A 57 6.70 5.06 11.04
CA CYS A 57 6.97 5.42 9.64
C CYS A 57 6.17 4.55 8.66
N VAL A 58 6.12 5.00 7.42
CA VAL A 58 5.67 4.20 6.29
C VAL A 58 6.89 3.73 5.52
N VAL A 59 7.04 2.42 5.43
CA VAL A 59 8.07 1.81 4.57
C VAL A 59 7.50 1.65 3.17
N ARG A 60 8.22 2.16 2.17
CA ARG A 60 7.96 1.89 0.76
C ARG A 60 9.14 1.16 0.14
N SER A 61 8.85 0.18 -0.69
CA SER A 61 9.87 -0.58 -1.41
C SER A 61 9.26 -1.26 -2.64
N SER A 62 10.07 -2.00 -3.37
CA SER A 62 9.68 -2.90 -4.44
C SER A 62 10.50 -4.18 -4.34
N THR A 63 10.09 -5.21 -5.06
CA THR A 63 10.94 -6.37 -5.31
C THR A 63 11.56 -6.29 -6.69
N LYS A 64 12.63 -7.06 -6.89
CA LYS A 64 13.22 -7.39 -8.18
C LYS A 64 13.12 -8.89 -8.39
N ASP A 65 12.66 -9.29 -9.57
CA ASP A 65 12.48 -10.70 -9.98
C ASP A 65 11.58 -11.52 -9.02
N GLY A 66 10.68 -10.85 -8.30
CA GLY A 66 9.72 -11.39 -7.36
C GLY A 66 10.32 -11.80 -6.03
N GLN A 67 11.62 -11.57 -5.81
CA GLN A 67 12.37 -12.25 -4.74
C GLN A 67 13.23 -11.31 -3.91
N GLN A 68 13.78 -10.24 -4.50
CA GLN A 68 14.77 -9.39 -3.84
C GLN A 68 14.19 -8.03 -3.52
N TRP A 69 13.95 -7.75 -2.24
CA TRP A 69 13.60 -6.41 -1.78
C TRP A 69 14.67 -5.39 -2.19
N GLN A 70 14.21 -4.28 -2.76
CA GLN A 70 15.04 -3.13 -3.07
C GLN A 70 15.18 -2.23 -1.84
N ALA A 71 15.93 -1.13 -1.97
CA ALA A 71 16.11 -0.17 -0.88
C ALA A 71 14.75 0.34 -0.34
N GLU A 72 14.67 0.53 0.97
CA GLU A 72 13.47 1.05 1.63
C GLU A 72 13.48 2.59 1.65
N GLU A 73 12.33 3.20 1.37
CA GLU A 73 12.07 4.63 1.55
C GLU A 73 11.17 4.85 2.77
N ARG A 74 11.59 5.71 3.70
CA ARG A 74 10.97 5.82 5.05
C ARG A 74 10.51 7.23 5.44
N ASP A 75 10.72 8.21 4.57
CA ASP A 75 10.42 9.62 4.87
C ASP A 75 8.91 9.92 4.94
N GLY A 76 8.53 11.02 5.61
CA GLY A 76 7.14 11.49 5.70
C GLY A 76 6.37 11.09 6.96
N GLY A 77 6.93 10.23 7.81
CA GLY A 77 6.35 9.89 9.13
C GLY A 77 5.14 8.95 9.07
N MET A 78 4.29 9.00 10.10
CA MET A 78 3.11 8.14 10.23
C MET A 78 1.80 8.95 10.08
N PRO A 79 1.06 8.80 8.97
CA PRO A 79 -0.22 9.47 8.78
C PRO A 79 -1.41 8.68 9.33
N PHE A 80 -1.21 7.43 9.77
CA PHE A 80 -2.26 6.55 10.28
C PHE A 80 -2.26 6.49 11.81
N ALA A 81 -3.43 6.21 12.41
CA ALA A 81 -3.56 6.05 13.85
C ALA A 81 -4.32 4.76 14.18
N ILE A 82 -3.83 4.04 15.20
CA ILE A 82 -4.49 2.85 15.75
C ILE A 82 -5.89 3.22 16.26
N GLY A 83 -6.88 2.37 15.98
CA GLY A 83 -8.27 2.59 16.37
C GLY A 83 -8.99 3.68 15.55
N LYS A 84 -8.39 4.19 14.48
CA LYS A 84 -8.97 5.25 13.64
C LYS A 84 -9.27 4.77 12.21
N PRO A 85 -10.30 5.35 11.56
CA PRO A 85 -10.51 5.17 10.13
C PRO A 85 -9.40 5.88 9.34
N PHE A 86 -9.18 5.41 8.11
CA PHE A 86 -8.36 6.09 7.12
C PHE A 86 -9.03 6.09 5.75
N LEU A 87 -8.68 7.08 4.95
CA LEU A 87 -8.88 7.11 3.51
C LEU A 87 -7.52 7.41 2.88
N LEU A 88 -7.17 6.65 1.86
CA LEU A 88 -5.91 6.74 1.14
C LEU A 88 -6.22 6.77 -0.36
N GLU A 89 -5.67 7.74 -1.08
CA GLU A 89 -5.67 7.77 -2.54
C GLU A 89 -4.27 7.44 -3.05
N MET A 90 -4.17 6.44 -3.93
CA MET A 90 -2.99 6.22 -4.76
C MET A 90 -3.30 6.64 -6.19
N LEU A 91 -2.54 7.60 -6.71
CA LEU A 91 -2.54 7.99 -8.11
C LEU A 91 -1.31 7.37 -8.78
N ILE A 92 -1.54 6.47 -9.73
CA ILE A 92 -0.51 5.76 -10.47
C ILE A 92 -0.39 6.40 -11.85
N GLU A 93 0.80 6.90 -12.16
CA GLU A 93 1.14 7.64 -13.38
C GLU A 93 2.37 7.02 -14.05
N GLU A 94 2.71 7.48 -15.27
CA GLU A 94 3.86 6.96 -16.02
C GLU A 94 5.19 7.14 -15.27
N ASN A 95 5.30 8.23 -14.49
CA ASN A 95 6.54 8.62 -13.83
C ASN A 95 6.60 8.26 -12.34
N GLY A 96 5.56 7.63 -11.78
CA GLY A 96 5.56 7.26 -10.38
C GLY A 96 4.18 7.13 -9.76
N ILE A 97 4.17 7.04 -8.43
CA ILE A 97 2.97 6.89 -7.62
C ILE A 97 2.91 8.04 -6.61
N SER A 98 1.82 8.80 -6.65
CA SER A 98 1.50 9.78 -5.61
C SER A 98 0.55 9.15 -4.59
N VAL A 99 0.83 9.36 -3.31
CA VAL A 99 0.03 8.84 -2.19
C VAL A 99 -0.48 10.01 -1.36
N ASN A 100 -1.81 10.16 -1.26
CA ASN A 100 -2.49 11.25 -0.56
C ASN A 100 -3.47 10.75 0.50
#